data_AF-A0AAW0RWZ9-F1
#
_entry.id   AF-A0AAW0RWZ9-F1
#
_cell.length_a   1.000
_cell.length_b   1.000
_cell.length_c   1.000
_cell.angle_alpha   90.00
_cell.angle_beta   90.00
_cell.angle_gamma   90.00
#
_symmetry.space_group_name_H-M   'P 1'
#
loop_
_entity.id
_entity.type
_entity.pdbx_description
1 polymer ?
#
loop_
_entity_poly.entity_id
_entity_poly.type
_entity_poly.pdbx_seq_one_letter_code
_entity_poly.pdbx_strand_id
1 'polypeptide(L)'
;MASRQEVLHAYRHLYKGLLRGVHYSIPARYIVRDQIRLAFRERPAATATATATVPTNTAATTTTGWDAEAIKRTLWFLSAAGRQSGLEHRILRNLVRMHSERAAPTRRWRRAVIWNKKS
;
A
#
# COMPACT_ATOMS: atom_id res chain seq x y z
N MET A 1 11.13 -18.48 7.29
CA MET A 1 9.83 -18.39 6.58
C MET A 1 8.78 -17.97 7.60
N ALA A 2 8.01 -16.90 7.35
CA ALA A 2 7.00 -16.47 8.31
C ALA A 2 5.88 -17.50 8.46
N SER A 3 5.43 -17.70 9.69
CA SER A 3 4.25 -18.51 9.97
C SER A 3 3.02 -17.86 9.35
N ARG A 4 2.08 -18.67 8.84
CA ARG A 4 0.80 -18.18 8.31
C ARG A 4 0.06 -17.29 9.31
N GLN A 5 0.18 -17.60 10.60
CA GLN A 5 -0.41 -16.81 11.67
C GLN A 5 0.26 -15.43 11.75
N GLU A 6 1.58 -15.33 11.64
CA GLU A 6 2.31 -14.05 11.67
C GLU A 6 1.88 -13.14 10.52
N VAL A 7 1.73 -13.69 9.32
CA VAL A 7 1.25 -12.96 8.14
C VAL A 7 -0.15 -12.39 8.36
N LEU A 8 -1.05 -13.19 8.94
CA LEU A 8 -2.42 -12.75 9.25
C LEU A 8 -2.44 -11.68 10.34
N HIS A 9 -1.64 -11.81 11.39
CA HIS A 9 -1.55 -10.81 12.45
C HIS A 9 -0.98 -9.49 11.90
N ALA A 10 0.10 -9.56 11.13
CA ALA A 10 0.68 -8.40 10.44
C ALA A 10 -0.35 -7.69 9.56
N TYR A 11 -1.08 -8.44 8.71
CA TYR A 11 -2.16 -7.89 7.88
C TYR A 11 -3.21 -7.16 8.74
N ARG A 12 -3.67 -7.77 9.84
CA ARG A 12 -4.69 -7.18 10.71
C ARG A 12 -4.21 -5.89 11.37
N HIS A 13 -2.97 -5.87 11.87
CA HIS A 13 -2.41 -4.68 12.50
C HIS A 13 -2.18 -3.56 11.50
N LEU A 14 -1.64 -3.88 10.32
CA LEU A 14 -1.38 -2.90 9.27
C LEU A 14 -2.69 -2.32 8.72
N TYR A 15 -3.71 -3.16 8.52
CA TYR A 15 -5.05 -2.73 8.11
C TYR A 15 -5.69 -1.76 9.11
N LYS A 16 -5.68 -2.11 10.40
CA LYS A 16 -6.28 -1.26 11.46
C LYS A 16 -5.51 0.05 11.64
N GLY A 17 -4.18 -0.02 11.70
CA GLY A 17 -3.32 1.16 11.85
C GLY A 17 -3.48 2.13 10.69
N LEU A 18 -3.57 1.61 9.48
CA LEU A 18 -3.70 2.42 8.27
C LEU A 18 -5.05 3.13 8.19
N LEU A 19 -6.15 2.46 8.54
CA LEU A 19 -7.47 3.11 8.62
C LEU A 19 -7.51 4.22 9.67
N ARG A 20 -6.87 4.00 10.82
CA ARG A 20 -6.72 5.01 11.86
C ARG A 20 -5.90 6.19 11.36
N GLY A 21 -4.77 5.96 10.68
CA GLY A 21 -3.91 7.03 10.14
C GLY A 21 -4.61 7.93 9.11
N VAL A 22 -5.53 7.36 8.31
CA VAL A 22 -6.32 8.09 7.30
C VAL A 22 -7.57 8.76 7.91
N HIS A 23 -7.79 8.62 9.22
CA HIS A 23 -8.97 9.11 9.93
C HIS A 23 -10.28 8.62 9.30
N TYR A 24 -10.29 7.41 8.74
CA TYR A 24 -11.46 6.82 8.06
C TYR A 24 -12.08 7.67 6.94
N SER A 25 -11.34 8.64 6.39
CA SER A 25 -11.85 9.56 5.37
C SER A 25 -12.19 8.86 4.05
N ILE A 26 -13.24 9.34 3.39
CA ILE A 26 -13.64 8.93 2.03
C ILE A 26 -13.02 9.97 1.07
N PRO A 27 -12.37 9.57 -0.04
CA PRO A 27 -12.23 8.23 -0.60
C PRO A 27 -11.02 7.43 -0.10
N ALA A 28 -10.15 8.05 0.71
CA ALA A 28 -8.83 7.55 1.05
C ALA A 28 -8.85 6.14 1.68
N ARG A 29 -9.81 5.85 2.57
CA ARG A 29 -9.97 4.53 3.20
C ARG A 29 -10.06 3.36 2.20
N TYR A 30 -10.68 3.59 1.04
CA TYR A 30 -10.91 2.55 0.05
C TYR A 30 -9.66 2.29 -0.79
N ILE A 31 -9.01 3.35 -1.25
CA ILE A 31 -7.75 3.29 -2.02
C ILE A 31 -6.71 2.49 -1.23
N VAL A 32 -6.61 2.84 0.04
CA VAL A 32 -5.62 2.34 0.96
C VAL A 32 -5.89 0.88 1.37
N ARG A 33 -7.17 0.52 1.56
CA ARG A 33 -7.61 -0.87 1.73
C ARG A 33 -7.27 -1.73 0.52
N ASP A 34 -7.54 -1.24 -0.68
CA ASP A 34 -7.26 -1.96 -1.91
C ASP A 34 -5.75 -2.14 -2.11
N GLN A 35 -4.95 -1.14 -1.76
CA GLN A 35 -3.49 -1.22 -1.83
C GLN A 35 -2.92 -2.32 -0.91
N ILE A 36 -3.35 -2.39 0.37
CA ILE A 36 -2.92 -3.50 1.25
C ILE A 36 -3.34 -4.84 0.65
N ARG A 37 -4.59 -4.94 0.18
CA ARG A 37 -5.09 -6.20 -0.39
C ARG A 37 -4.28 -6.64 -1.59
N LEU A 38 -3.88 -5.73 -2.46
CA LEU A 38 -3.01 -6.02 -3.60
C LEU A 38 -1.63 -6.45 -3.11
N ALA A 39 -0.98 -5.68 -2.22
CA ALA A 39 0.36 -6.00 -1.73
C ALA A 39 0.47 -7.36 -1.03
N PHE A 40 -0.57 -7.81 -0.32
CA PHE A 40 -0.57 -9.14 0.32
C PHE A 40 -1.09 -10.27 -0.59
N ARG A 41 -1.88 -9.97 -1.64
CA ARG A 41 -2.34 -10.96 -2.63
C ARG A 41 -1.30 -11.22 -3.71
N GLU A 42 -0.64 -10.17 -4.17
CA GLU A 42 0.64 -10.23 -4.86
C GLU A 42 1.72 -10.65 -3.85
N ARG A 43 1.54 -11.83 -3.25
CA ARG A 43 2.65 -12.55 -2.65
C ARG A 43 3.72 -12.59 -3.74
N PRO A 44 5.02 -12.37 -3.42
CA PRO A 44 6.08 -12.37 -4.42
C PRO A 44 6.29 -13.81 -4.90
N ALA A 45 5.31 -14.32 -5.64
CA ALA A 45 5.45 -15.45 -6.50
C ALA A 45 6.24 -14.90 -7.68
N ALA A 46 7.57 -15.00 -7.59
CA ALA A 46 8.37 -15.36 -8.74
C ALA A 46 8.08 -14.55 -10.03
N THR A 47 8.13 -13.22 -9.97
CA THR A 47 8.47 -12.37 -11.10
C THR A 47 9.92 -11.93 -10.86
N ALA A 48 10.94 -12.66 -11.28
CA ALA A 48 11.21 -13.04 -12.67
C ALA A 48 11.07 -11.82 -13.59
N THR A 49 12.23 -11.30 -14.01
CA THR A 49 12.44 -10.49 -15.22
C THR A 49 12.00 -9.02 -15.16
N ALA A 50 12.54 -8.24 -14.22
CA ALA A 50 12.66 -6.79 -14.42
C ALA A 50 14.05 -6.45 -14.99
N THR A 51 14.17 -6.55 -16.31
CA THR A 51 15.19 -5.80 -17.07
C THR A 51 14.86 -4.31 -16.91
N ALA A 52 15.37 -3.69 -15.85
CA ALA A 52 15.31 -2.25 -15.65
C ALA A 52 16.71 -1.80 -15.21
N THR A 53 17.50 -1.44 -16.21
CA THR A 53 18.83 -0.85 -16.06
C THR A 53 18.75 0.42 -15.20
N VAL A 54 19.33 0.34 -14.00
CA VAL A 54 19.68 1.41 -13.05
C VAL A 54 18.51 2.09 -12.32
N PRO A 55 18.47 1.93 -10.98
CA PRO A 55 18.78 3.07 -10.13
C PRO A 55 19.83 2.72 -9.07
N THR A 56 20.92 3.48 -9.10
CA THR A 56 21.94 3.50 -8.06
C THR A 56 21.43 4.27 -6.85
N ASN A 57 21.19 3.58 -5.73
CA ASN A 57 21.57 4.04 -4.40
C ASN A 57 21.67 2.87 -3.40
N THR A 58 22.87 2.32 -3.38
CA THR A 58 23.66 1.80 -2.26
C THR A 58 22.93 1.20 -1.04
N ALA A 59 23.15 -0.12 -0.89
CA ALA A 59 23.14 -0.92 0.35
C ALA A 59 21.79 -1.30 0.99
N ALA A 60 20.79 -1.72 0.21
CA ALA A 60 19.70 -2.54 0.75
C ALA A 60 19.88 -4.00 0.30
N THR A 61 20.48 -4.81 1.18
CA THR A 61 20.42 -6.28 1.16
C THR A 61 18.95 -6.69 1.11
N THR A 62 18.41 -6.83 -0.09
CA THR A 62 17.02 -7.26 -0.31
C THR A 62 17.02 -8.77 -0.30
N THR A 63 17.03 -9.36 0.90
CA THR A 63 16.67 -10.77 1.07
C THR A 63 15.22 -10.89 0.66
N THR A 64 14.94 -11.58 -0.46
CA THR A 64 13.62 -11.82 -1.08
C THR A 64 12.70 -12.70 -0.22
N GLY A 65 12.60 -12.37 1.06
CA GLY A 65 11.87 -13.07 2.10
C GLY A 65 11.16 -12.07 3.00
N TRP A 66 10.24 -12.60 3.81
CA TRP A 66 9.46 -11.82 4.76
C TRP A 66 10.32 -10.93 5.67
N ASP A 67 10.19 -9.61 5.54
CA ASP A 67 10.84 -8.63 6.42
C ASP A 67 9.86 -8.16 7.51
N ALA A 68 9.95 -8.78 8.69
CA ALA A 68 9.14 -8.40 9.85
C ALA A 68 9.49 -7.00 10.37
N GLU A 69 10.73 -6.55 10.19
CA GLU A 69 11.19 -5.28 10.73
C GLU A 69 10.68 -4.10 9.89
N ALA A 70 10.63 -4.24 8.56
CA ALA A 70 9.92 -3.29 7.70
C ALA A 70 8.44 -3.15 8.09
N ILE A 71 7.77 -4.26 8.43
CA ILE A 71 6.36 -4.23 8.86
C ILE A 71 6.21 -3.45 10.17
N LYS A 72 7.09 -3.66 11.15
CA LYS A 72 7.07 -2.90 12.42
C LYS A 72 7.30 -1.40 12.19
N ARG A 73 8.31 -1.04 11.39
CA ARG A 73 8.59 0.37 11.02
C ARG A 73 7.37 1.03 10.39
N THR A 74 6.73 0.33 9.46
CA THR A 74 5.49 0.80 8.81
C THR A 74 4.37 0.96 9.83
N LEU A 75 4.18 0.00 10.74
CA LEU A 75 3.15 0.06 11.77
C LEU A 75 3.35 1.22 12.74
N TRP A 76 4.61 1.51 13.09
CA TRP A 76 4.97 2.66 13.92
C TRP A 76 4.59 3.97 13.22
N PHE A 77 4.96 4.13 11.95
CA PHE A 77 4.59 5.30 11.14
C PHE A 77 3.06 5.49 11.07
N LEU A 78 2.32 4.42 10.82
CA LEU A 78 0.84 4.47 10.75
C LEU A 78 0.20 4.79 12.09
N SER A 79 0.77 4.30 13.18
CA SER A 79 0.30 4.59 14.54
C SER A 79 0.56 6.06 14.90
N ALA A 80 1.70 6.62 14.48
CA ALA A 80 2.01 8.05 14.63
C ALA A 80 1.03 8.92 13.83
N ALA A 81 0.80 8.59 12.56
CA ALA A 81 -0.16 9.28 11.68
C ALA A 81 -1.60 9.31 12.23
N GLY A 82 -1.97 8.33 13.05
CA GLY A 82 -3.30 8.23 13.66
C GLY A 82 -3.41 8.73 15.10
N ARG A 83 -2.32 9.21 15.71
CA ARG A 83 -2.31 9.79 17.07
C ARG A 83 -2.21 11.31 17.04
N GLN A 84 -1.44 11.86 16.11
CA GLN A 84 -1.29 13.30 15.94
C GLN A 84 -1.50 13.62 14.46
N SER A 85 -2.26 14.67 14.16
CA SER A 85 -2.45 15.21 12.79
C SER A 85 -1.17 15.90 12.28
N GLY A 86 -0.02 15.28 12.52
CA GLY A 86 1.32 15.80 12.26
C GLY A 86 1.77 15.64 10.81
N LEU A 87 3.08 15.58 10.61
CA LEU A 87 3.71 15.47 9.30
C LEU A 87 3.38 14.13 8.64
N GLU A 88 3.29 13.07 9.43
CA GLU A 88 2.98 11.69 9.03
C GLU A 88 1.57 11.59 8.43
N HIS A 89 0.60 12.25 9.06
CA HIS A 89 -0.76 12.32 8.51
C HIS A 89 -0.79 13.08 7.18
N ARG A 90 -0.06 14.20 7.09
CA ARG A 90 0.05 14.98 5.84
C ARG A 90 0.72 14.19 4.72
N ILE A 91 1.82 13.50 5.03
CA ILE A 91 2.51 12.60 4.11
C ILE A 91 1.56 11.51 3.64
N LEU A 92 0.86 10.83 4.55
CA LEU A 92 -0.06 9.76 4.23
C LEU A 92 -1.20 10.25 3.33
N ARG A 93 -1.80 11.40 3.65
CA ARG A 93 -2.87 12.00 2.83
C ARG A 93 -2.37 12.37 1.43
N ASN A 94 -1.20 13.00 1.33
CA ASN A 94 -0.61 13.39 0.06
C ASN A 94 -0.28 12.16 -0.80
N LEU A 95 0.25 11.10 -0.18
CA LEU A 95 0.51 9.84 -0.87
C LEU A 95 -0.78 9.24 -1.41
N VAL A 96 -1.86 9.22 -0.63
CA VAL A 96 -3.15 8.69 -1.07
C VAL A 96 -3.74 9.53 -2.21
N ARG A 97 -3.64 10.86 -2.11
CA ARG A 97 -4.07 11.76 -3.18
C ARG A 97 -3.29 11.50 -4.46
N MET A 98 -1.97 11.48 -4.39
CA MET A 98 -1.09 11.20 -5.54
C MET A 98 -1.36 9.81 -6.14
N HIS A 99 -1.53 8.78 -5.31
CA HIS A 99 -1.91 7.45 -5.80
C HIS A 99 -3.25 7.50 -6.53
N SER A 100 -4.25 8.18 -5.97
CA SER A 100 -5.56 8.33 -6.61
C SER A 100 -5.48 9.05 -7.96
N GLU A 101 -4.62 10.06 -8.08
CA GLU A 101 -4.38 10.81 -9.31
C GLU A 101 -3.67 9.94 -10.36
N ARG A 102 -2.67 9.14 -9.96
CA ARG A 102 -2.01 8.17 -10.85
C ARG A 102 -2.94 7.05 -11.29
N ALA A 103 -3.87 6.62 -10.44
CA ALA A 103 -4.86 5.60 -10.75
C ALA A 103 -6.07 6.15 -11.55
N ALA A 104 -6.29 7.46 -11.58
CA ALA A 104 -7.39 8.08 -12.31
C ALA A 104 -7.36 7.81 -13.83
N PRO A 105 -6.24 7.97 -14.57
CA PRO A 105 -6.22 7.68 -16.00
C PRO A 105 -6.56 6.21 -16.31
N THR A 106 -6.10 5.26 -15.48
CA THR A 106 -6.42 3.83 -15.66
C THR A 106 -7.84 3.44 -15.23
N ARG A 107 -8.50 4.25 -14.40
CA ARG A 107 -9.91 4.08 -14.01
C ARG A 107 -10.88 4.75 -14.98
N ARG A 108 -10.46 5.83 -15.65
CA ARG A 108 -11.28 6.60 -16.59
C ARG A 108 -11.65 5.78 -17.83
N TRP A 109 -10.71 5.04 -18.42
CA TRP A 109 -11.01 4.14 -19.55
C TRP A 109 -11.89 2.95 -19.12
N ARG A 110 -11.65 2.37 -17.93
CA ARG A 110 -12.51 1.28 -17.40
C ARG A 110 -13.95 1.71 -17.16
N ARG A 111 -14.19 2.93 -16.62
CA ARG A 111 -15.56 3.47 -16.50
C ARG A 111 -16.19 3.78 -17.86
N ALA A 112 -15.43 4.28 -18.82
CA ALA A 112 -15.91 4.54 -20.18
C ALA A 112 -16.34 3.25 -20.91
N VAL A 113 -15.56 2.17 -20.78
CA VAL A 113 -15.88 0.86 -21.39
C VAL A 113 -17.14 0.25 -20.78
N ILE A 114 -17.35 0.39 -19.47
CA ILE A 114 -18.58 -0.10 -18.80
C ILE A 114 -19.82 0.68 -19.24
N TRP A 115 -19.69 1.99 -19.50
CA TRP A 115 -20.78 2.83 -19.99
C TRP A 115 -21.15 2.51 -21.44
N ASN A 116 -20.17 2.22 -22.30
CA ASN A 116 -20.40 1.84 -23.69
C ASN A 116 -21.11 0.47 -23.85
N LYS A 117 -21.05 -0.40 -22.83
CA LYS A 117 -21.75 -1.69 -22.84
C LYS A 117 -23.24 -1.61 -22.47
N LYS A 118 -23.72 -0.41 -22.14
CA LYS A 118 -25.09 -0.14 -21.66
C LYS A 118 -25.94 0.68 -22.64
N SER A 119 -25.36 1.13 -23.74
CA SER A 119 -26.04 1.73 -24.90
C SER A 119 -26.25 0.68 -25.98
#